data_AF-A0A838KIK6-F1
#
_entry.id   AF-A0A838KIK6-F1
#
_cell.length_a   1.000
_cell.length_b   1.000
_cell.length_c   1.000
_cell.angle_alpha   90.00
_cell.angle_beta   90.00
_cell.angle_gamma   90.00
#
_symmetry.space_group_name_H-M   'P 1'
#
loop_
_entity.id
_entity.type
_entity.pdbx_description
1 polymer ?
#
loop_
_entity_poly.entity_id
_entity_poly.type
_entity_poly.pdbx_seq_one_letter_code
_entity_poly.pdbx_strand_id
1 'polypeptide(L)' 'MKSASGWSVQVVGQPQHIEDPDEMSAVFDHIPDPWAPGLRPLVVRILASQVTGRRFERR' A
#
# COMPACT_ATOMS: atom_id res chain seq x y z
N MET A 1 -15.42 17.69 23.82
CA MET A 1 -15.49 17.75 22.34
C MET A 1 -14.26 17.03 21.79
N LYS A 2 -14.40 15.99 20.95
CA LYS A 2 -13.25 15.37 20.28
C LYS A 2 -12.83 16.27 19.12
N SER A 3 -11.57 16.71 19.07
CA SER A 3 -10.99 17.29 17.87
C SER A 3 -10.81 16.17 16.85
N ALA A 4 -11.36 16.34 15.65
CA ALA A 4 -11.11 15.42 14.55
C ALA A 4 -9.76 15.80 13.94
N SER A 5 -8.78 14.91 14.02
CA SER A 5 -7.54 15.01 13.26
C SER A 5 -7.43 13.80 12.33
N GLY A 6 -6.83 14.03 11.17
CA GLY A 6 -6.61 13.01 10.17
C GLY A 6 -5.39 13.33 9.34
N TRP A 7 -5.01 12.41 8.47
CA TRP A 7 -3.89 12.60 7.57
C TRP A 7 -4.12 11.83 6.28
N SER A 8 -3.45 12.27 5.22
CA SER A 8 -3.34 11.55 3.96
C SER A 8 -1.88 11.42 3.57
N VAL A 9 -1.51 10.28 3.01
CA VAL A 9 -0.23 10.07 2.33
C VAL A 9 -0.52 9.73 0.88
N GLN A 10 0.20 10.38 -0.03
CA GLN A 10 0.13 10.09 -1.46
C GLN A 10 1.50 9.59 -1.90
N VAL A 11 1.51 8.44 -2.57
CA VAL A 11 2.70 7.83 -3.16
C VAL A 11 2.54 7.83 -4.67
N VAL A 12 3.55 8.35 -5.37
CA VAL A 12 3.70 8.24 -6.82
C VAL A 12 4.92 7.39 -7.10
N GLY A 13 4.81 6.44 -8.01
CA GLY A 13 5.90 5.53 -8.33
C GLY A 13 5.57 4.66 -9.53
N GLN A 14 6.59 4.00 -10.07
CA GLN A 14 6.41 3.04 -11.14
C GLN A 14 5.96 1.69 -10.56
N PRO A 15 4.87 1.10 -11.07
CA PRO A 15 4.49 -0.24 -10.71
C PRO A 15 5.42 -1.25 -11.39
N GLN A 16 5.81 -2.29 -10.66
CA GLN A 16 6.54 -3.42 -11.20
C GLN A 16 5.90 -4.71 -10.71
N HIS A 17 5.76 -5.69 -11.59
CA HIS A 17 5.37 -7.02 -11.20
C HIS A 17 6.52 -7.68 -10.45
N ILE A 18 6.20 -8.38 -9.38
CA ILE A 18 7.14 -9.31 -8.75
C ILE A 18 6.96 -10.64 -9.46
N GLU A 19 8.00 -11.09 -10.16
CA GLU A 19 8.00 -12.36 -10.91
C GLU A 19 8.81 -13.44 -10.21
N ASP A 20 9.68 -13.06 -9.27
CA ASP A 20 10.47 -13.99 -8.46
C ASP A 20 9.56 -14.71 -7.45
N PRO A 21 9.43 -16.05 -7.53
CA PRO A 21 8.60 -16.83 -6.62
C PRO A 21 8.99 -16.68 -5.14
N ASP A 22 10.27 -16.52 -4.84
CA ASP A 22 10.75 -16.38 -3.46
C ASP A 22 10.36 -15.01 -2.88
N GLU A 23 10.48 -13.94 -3.70
CA GLU A 23 10.01 -12.59 -3.35
C GLU A 23 8.49 -12.55 -3.20
N MET A 24 7.74 -13.26 -4.04
CA MET A 24 6.28 -13.40 -3.91
C MET A 24 5.88 -14.10 -2.62
N SER A 25 6.51 -15.22 -2.28
CA SER A 25 6.21 -15.98 -1.04
C SER A 25 6.40 -15.09 0.19
N ALA A 26 7.53 -14.37 0.24
CA ALA A 26 7.82 -13.47 1.35
C ALA A 26 6.77 -12.36 1.51
N VAL A 27 6.22 -11.84 0.41
CA VAL A 27 5.13 -10.86 0.48
C VAL A 27 3.85 -11.48 1.00
N PHE A 28 3.44 -12.64 0.47
CA PHE A 28 2.21 -13.32 0.91
C PHE A 28 2.24 -13.74 2.38
N ASP A 29 3.42 -14.08 2.92
CA ASP A 29 3.59 -14.39 4.34
C ASP A 29 3.40 -13.18 5.27
N HIS A 30 3.45 -11.96 4.72
CA HIS A 30 3.42 -10.71 5.49
C HIS A 30 2.20 -9.81 5.24
N ILE A 31 1.36 -10.14 4.25
CA ILE A 31 0.15 -9.36 3.94
C ILE A 31 -1.11 -10.12 4.38
N PRO A 32 -2.13 -9.42 4.90
CA PRO A 32 -3.41 -10.05 5.20
C PRO A 32 -4.14 -10.45 3.91
N ASP A 33 -5.08 -11.38 4.05
CA ASP A 33 -5.94 -11.79 2.95
C ASP A 33 -6.68 -10.58 2.33
N PRO A 34 -6.74 -10.49 0.99
CA PRO A 34 -7.47 -9.42 0.32
C PRO A 34 -8.95 -9.43 0.71
N TRP A 35 -9.51 -8.25 0.95
CA TRP A 35 -10.95 -8.08 1.26
C TRP A 35 -11.86 -8.55 0.12
N ALA A 36 -11.35 -8.57 -1.12
CA ALA A 36 -12.10 -8.96 -2.30
C ALA A 36 -11.86 -10.43 -2.62
N PRO A 37 -12.92 -11.24 -2.80
CA PRO A 37 -12.80 -12.69 -3.00
C PRO A 37 -12.06 -13.05 -4.29
N GLY A 38 -11.58 -14.30 -4.35
CA GLY A 38 -10.94 -14.92 -5.51
C GLY A 38 -9.42 -15.01 -5.41
N LEU A 39 -8.82 -15.85 -6.27
CA LEU A 39 -7.37 -16.01 -6.36
C LEU A 39 -6.74 -14.76 -7.00
N ARG A 40 -5.78 -14.15 -6.31
CA ARG A 40 -5.04 -12.96 -6.77
C ARG A 40 -3.54 -13.24 -6.69
N PRO A 41 -2.97 -13.97 -7.67
CA PRO A 41 -1.60 -14.41 -7.61
C PRO A 41 -0.59 -13.31 -7.97
N LEU A 42 -1.06 -12.14 -8.45
CA LEU A 42 -0.18 -11.06 -8.87
C LEU A 42 0.18 -10.15 -7.70
N VAL A 43 1.48 -10.02 -7.45
CA VAL A 43 2.03 -9.00 -6.55
C VAL A 43 2.63 -7.88 -7.39
N VAL A 44 2.27 -6.64 -7.06
CA VAL A 44 2.80 -5.43 -7.70
C VAL A 44 3.52 -4.58 -6.65
N ARG A 45 4.82 -4.35 -6.84
CA ARG A 45 5.57 -3.39 -6.04
C ARG A 45 5.50 -2.00 -6.67
N ILE A 46 5.38 -0.97 -5.85
CA ILE A 46 5.43 0.42 -6.30
C ILE A 46 6.80 0.99 -5.89
N LEU A 47 7.67 1.24 -6.87
CA LEU A 47 8.91 1.95 -6.62
C LEU A 47 8.60 3.44 -6.48
N ALA A 48 8.48 3.90 -5.24
CA ALA A 48 8.13 5.28 -4.94
C ALA A 48 9.17 6.25 -5.50
N SER A 49 8.74 7.12 -6.42
CA SER A 49 9.53 8.25 -6.91
C SER A 49 9.21 9.54 -6.15
N GLN A 50 8.03 9.61 -5.54
CA GLN A 50 7.61 10.72 -4.71
C GLN A 50 6.64 10.26 -3.63
N VAL A 51 6.81 10.79 -2.42
CA VAL A 51 5.89 10.61 -1.30
C VAL A 51 5.54 11.98 -0.73
N THR A 52 4.26 12.28 -0.61
CA THR A 52 3.76 13.52 0.03
C THR A 52 2.78 13.18 1.14
N GLY A 53 2.73 14.05 2.15
CA GLY A 53 1.86 13.90 3.31
C GLY A 53 1.11 15.18 3.59
N ARG A 54 -0.15 15.06 4.01
CA ARG A 54 -0.95 16.20 4.52
C ARG A 54 -1.60 15.79 5.83
N ARG A 55 -1.50 16.67 6.82
CA ARG A 55 -2.21 16.55 8.09
C ARG A 55 -3.38 17.51 8.11
N PHE A 56 -4.52 17.05 8.59
CA PHE A 56 -5.76 17.81 8.70
C PHE A 56 -6.12 17.92 10.17
N GLU A 57 -6.36 19.14 10.62
CA GLU A 57 -6.79 19.42 11.98
C GLU A 57 -8.09 20.21 11.90
N ARG A 58 -9.14 19.71 12.53
CA ARG A 58 -10.40 20.45 12.66
C ARG A 58 -10.20 21.51 13.74
N ARG A 59 -10.13 22.78 13.32
CA ARG A 59 -10.19 23.95 14.20
C ARG A 59 -11.60 24.17 14.74
#